data_AF-M0FC27-F1
#
_entry.id   AF-M0FC27-F1
#
_cell.length_a   1.000
_cell.length_b   1.000
_cell.length_c   1.000
_cell.angle_alpha   90.00
_cell.angle_beta   90.00
_cell.angle_gamma   90.00
#
_symmetry.space_group_name_H-M   'P 1'
#
loop_
_entity.id
_entity.type
_entity.pdbx_description
1 polymer ?
#
loop_
_entity_poly.entity_id
_entity_poly.type
_entity_poly.pdbx_seq_one_letter_code
_entity_poly.pdbx_strand_id
1 'polypeptide(L)' 'MSDDSSPEAVAEESMEQAGGLGEIVPEPLMPIWSRVELVQAFRRTHGETYVGVLELLTALVLTGGYVWWLLVFLEVL' A
#
# COMPACT_ATOMS: atom_id res chain seq x y z
N MET A 1 21.06 20.12 -16.16
CA MET A 1 20.45 18.77 -16.18
C MET A 1 19.12 18.91 -15.47
N SER A 2 18.03 18.64 -16.18
CA SER A 2 16.69 18.63 -15.57
C SER A 2 16.53 17.28 -14.88
N ASP A 3 16.33 17.30 -13.56
CA ASP A 3 16.08 16.12 -12.75
C ASP A 3 14.76 15.49 -13.24
N ASP A 4 14.86 14.38 -13.98
CA ASP A 4 13.73 13.61 -14.52
C ASP A 4 13.18 12.63 -13.46
N SER A 5 13.29 13.03 -12.19
CA SER A 5 12.81 12.29 -11.05
C SER A 5 11.35 12.69 -10.85
N SER A 6 10.42 11.96 -11.48
CA SER A 6 8.98 12.18 -11.27
C SER A 6 8.67 12.24 -9.76
N PRO A 7 7.77 13.11 -9.28
CA PRO A 7 7.36 13.13 -7.88
C PRO A 7 6.99 11.75 -7.32
N GLU A 8 6.49 10.85 -8.17
CA GLU A 8 6.20 9.46 -7.80
C GLU A 8 7.47 8.64 -7.53
N ALA A 9 8.52 8.79 -8.35
CA ALA A 9 9.79 8.09 -8.18
C ALA A 9 10.54 8.58 -6.93
N VAL A 10 10.49 9.89 -6.66
CA VAL A 10 11.05 10.47 -5.42
C VAL A 10 10.29 9.99 -4.19
N ALA A 11 8.96 9.84 -4.29
CA ALA A 11 8.14 9.30 -3.21
C ALA A 11 8.43 7.82 -2.95
N GLU A 12 8.61 7.02 -4.00
CA GLU A 12 8.97 5.60 -3.91
C GLU A 12 10.36 5.43 -3.26
N GLU A 13 11.36 6.17 -3.73
CA GLU A 13 12.71 6.19 -3.14
C GLU A 13 12.69 6.69 -1.69
N SER A 14 11.92 7.74 -1.39
CA SER A 14 11.76 8.25 -0.02
C SER A 14 11.08 7.23 0.90
N MET A 15 10.13 6.45 0.39
CA MET A 15 9.46 5.38 1.13
C MET A 15 10.41 4.20 1.37
N GLU A 16 11.28 3.87 0.42
CA GLU A 16 12.31 2.85 0.62
C GLU A 16 13.38 3.29 1.62
N GLN A 17 13.78 4.57 1.59
CA GLN A 17 14.77 5.15 2.49
C GLN A 17 14.22 5.46 3.89
N ALA A 18 12.91 5.61 4.04
CA ALA A 18 12.26 5.79 5.34
C ALA A 18 12.46 4.61 6.30
N GLY A 19 12.80 3.42 5.80
CA GLY A 19 13.23 2.27 6.61
C GLY A 19 14.64 2.41 7.22
N GLY A 20 15.43 3.43 6.82
CA GLY A 20 16.77 3.73 7.32
C GLY A 20 16.87 5.00 8.17
N LEU A 21 15.74 5.61 8.51
CA LEU A 21 15.69 6.87 9.29
C LEU A 21 16.08 6.72 10.77
N GLY A 22 16.38 5.51 11.25
CA GLY A 22 16.90 5.28 12.61
C GLY A 22 18.19 6.06 12.91
N GLU A 23 18.96 6.45 11.88
CA GLU A 23 20.19 7.24 12.01
C GLU A 23 19.94 8.76 12.17
N ILE A 24 18.74 9.25 11.81
CA ILE A 24 18.39 10.68 11.80
C ILE A 24 17.34 11.03 12.88
N VAL A 25 16.67 10.03 13.46
CA VAL A 25 15.64 10.24 14.49
C VAL A 25 16.30 10.57 15.84
N PRO A 26 15.96 11.71 16.47
CA PRO A 26 16.52 12.08 17.76
C PRO A 26 16.08 11.10 18.86
N GLU A 27 16.97 10.78 19.81
CA GLU A 27 16.76 9.79 20.89
C GLU A 27 15.39 9.85 21.61
N PRO A 28 14.77 11.02 21.87
CA PRO A 28 13.45 11.08 22.51
C PRO A 28 12.31 10.47 21.67
N LEU A 29 12.48 10.40 20.34
CA LEU A 29 11.48 9.88 19.41
C LEU A 29 11.72 8.42 19.03
N MET A 30 12.88 7.84 19.35
CA MET A 30 13.20 6.41 19.21
C MET A 30 12.09 5.45 19.69
N PRO A 31 11.45 5.66 20.86
CA PRO A 31 10.38 4.76 21.30
C PRO A 31 9.15 4.77 20.38
N ILE A 32 8.86 5.89 19.72
CA ILE A 32 7.76 6.00 18.75
C ILE A 32 8.22 5.48 17.38
N TRP A 33 9.45 5.80 16.99
CA TRP A 33 10.05 5.37 15.74
C TRP A 33 10.16 3.85 15.60
N SER A 34 10.57 3.16 16.67
CA SER A 34 10.63 1.68 16.69
C SER A 34 9.29 1.01 16.41
N ARG A 35 8.16 1.66 16.75
CA ARG A 35 6.82 1.16 16.42
C ARG A 35 6.50 1.35 14.95
N VAL A 36 6.87 2.50 14.39
CA VAL A 36 6.68 2.79 12.96
C VAL A 36 7.53 1.85 12.10
N GLU A 37 8.76 1.60 12.52
CA GLU A 37 9.70 0.68 11.85
C GLU A 37 9.18 -0.76 11.86
N LEU A 38 8.56 -1.20 12.95
CA LEU A 38 7.92 -2.53 13.03
C LEU A 38 6.73 -2.65 12.06
N VAL A 39 5.92 -1.59 11.93
CA VAL A 39 4.81 -1.55 10.97
C VAL A 39 5.33 -1.47 9.52
N GLN A 40 6.41 -0.72 9.27
CA GLN A 40 7.05 -0.66 7.96
C GLN A 40 7.68 -2.01 7.59
N ALA A 41 8.38 -2.66 8.51
CA ALA A 41 8.94 -4.00 8.31
C ALA A 41 7.83 -5.02 8.05
N PHE A 42 6.74 -4.98 8.80
CA PHE A 42 5.56 -5.82 8.56
C PHE A 42 4.98 -5.60 7.16
N ARG A 43 4.84 -4.35 6.71
CA ARG A 43 4.40 -4.02 5.34
C ARG A 43 5.41 -4.48 4.28
N ARG A 44 6.71 -4.35 4.53
CA ARG A 44 7.74 -4.77 3.57
C ARG A 44 7.78 -6.30 3.40
N THR A 45 7.46 -7.06 4.45
CA THR A 45 7.48 -8.53 4.40
C THR A 45 6.14 -9.14 4.00
N HIS A 46 5.01 -8.54 4.40
CA HIS A 46 3.68 -9.14 4.23
C HIS A 46 2.68 -8.23 3.49
N GLY A 47 3.02 -6.95 3.29
CA GLY A 47 2.11 -5.97 2.70
C GLY A 47 1.69 -6.32 1.28
N GLU A 48 2.60 -6.78 0.43
CA GLU A 48 2.29 -7.13 -0.96
C GLU A 48 1.28 -8.29 -1.04
N THR A 49 1.46 -9.32 -0.21
CA THR A 49 0.52 -10.46 -0.16
C THR A 49 -0.83 -10.08 0.43
N TYR A 50 -0.88 -9.32 1.52
CA TYR A 50 -2.15 -8.91 2.13
C TYR A 50 -2.93 -7.92 1.26
N VAL A 51 -2.24 -6.93 0.67
CA VAL A 51 -2.85 -5.98 -0.25
C VAL A 51 -3.33 -6.70 -1.50
N GLY A 52 -2.53 -7.61 -2.06
CA GLY A 52 -2.93 -8.42 -3.21
C GLY A 52 -4.16 -9.29 -2.94
N VAL A 53 -4.27 -9.92 -1.76
CA VAL A 53 -5.47 -10.68 -1.37
C VAL A 53 -6.68 -9.77 -1.24
N LEU A 54 -6.53 -8.59 -0.61
CA LEU A 54 -7.63 -7.63 -0.49
C LEU A 54 -8.06 -7.05 -1.83
N GLU A 55 -7.12 -6.76 -2.72
CA GLU A 55 -7.40 -6.36 -4.10
C GLU A 55 -8.17 -7.46 -4.84
N LEU A 56 -7.73 -8.72 -4.75
CA LEU A 56 -8.41 -9.84 -5.38
C LEU A 56 -9.85 -9.99 -4.85
N LEU A 57 -10.04 -9.93 -3.53
CA LEU A 57 -11.37 -9.99 -2.93
C LEU A 57 -12.25 -8.82 -3.38
N THR A 58 -11.69 -7.61 -3.40
CA THR A 58 -12.40 -6.41 -3.85
C THR A 58 -12.81 -6.51 -5.31
N ALA A 59 -11.90 -6.98 -6.17
CA ALA A 59 -12.15 -7.24 -7.58
C ALA A 59 -13.26 -8.27 -7.76
N LEU A 60 -13.23 -9.39 -7.04
CA LEU A 60 -14.27 -10.42 -7.09
C LEU A 60 -15.64 -9.88 -6.65
N VAL A 61 -15.70 -9.09 -5.58
CA VAL A 61 -16.94 -8.48 -5.10
C VAL A 61 -17.50 -7.49 -6.13
N LEU A 62 -16.64 -6.63 -6.70
CA LEU A 62 -17.05 -5.67 -7.73
C LEU A 62 -17.54 -6.38 -9.00
N THR A 63 -16.79 -7.36 -9.49
CA THR A 63 -17.17 -8.15 -10.68
C THR A 63 -18.47 -8.91 -10.43
N GLY A 64 -18.59 -9.59 -9.29
CA GLY A 64 -19.80 -10.33 -8.92
C GLY A 64 -21.02 -9.41 -8.79
N GLY A 65 -20.86 -8.27 -8.12
CA GLY A 65 -21.90 -7.27 -7.99
C GLY A 65 -22.34 -6.67 -9.32
N TYR A 66 -21.39 -6.41 -10.24
CA TYR A 66 -21.69 -5.91 -11.57
C TYR A 66 -22.43 -6.93 -12.44
N VAL A 67 -21.98 -8.20 -12.43
CA VAL A 67 -22.66 -9.29 -13.15
C VAL A 67 -24.07 -9.50 -12.60
N TRP A 68 -24.22 -9.52 -11.28
CA TRP A 68 -25.54 -9.58 -10.64
C TRP A 68 -26.44 -8.43 -11.08
N TRP A 69 -25.94 -7.19 -11.02
CA TRP A 69 -26.67 -6.02 -11.45
C TRP A 69 -27.08 -6.12 -12.93
N LEU A 70 -26.20 -6.61 -13.81
CA LEU A 70 -26.52 -6.85 -15.22
C LEU A 70 -27.65 -7.86 -15.41
N LEU A 71 -27.65 -8.96 -14.65
CA LEU A 71 -28.71 -9.97 -14.73
C LEU A 71 -30.08 -9.40 -14.33
N VAL A 72 -30.12 -8.59 -13.27
CA VAL A 72 -31.33 -7.88 -12.84
C VAL A 72 -31.75 -6.85 -13.89
N PHE A 73 -30.81 -6.05 -14.41
CA PHE A 73 -31.08 -5.03 -15.40
C PHE A 73 -31.64 -5.61 -16.71
N LEU A 74 -31.16 -6.80 -17.09
CA LEU A 74 -31.62 -7.51 -18.29
C LEU A 74 -32.88 -8.36 -18.05
N GLU A 75 -33.45 -8.37 -16.84
CA GLU A 75 -34.61 -9.19 -16.45
C GLU A 75 -34.41 -10.70 -16.73
N VAL A 76 -33.15 -11.16 -16.68
CA VAL A 76 -32.79 -12.58 -16.86
C VAL A 76 -32.91 -13.34 -15.54
N LEU A 77 -33.00 -12.62 -14.42
CA LEU A 77 -33.13 -13.13 -13.06
C LEU A 77 -34.44 -12.67 -12.42
#